data_AF-A0AAV5NWH4-F1
#
_entry.id   AF-A0AAV5NWH4-F1
#
_cell.length_a   1.000
_cell.length_b   1.000
_cell.length_c   1.000
_cell.angle_alpha   90.00
_cell.angle_beta   90.00
_cell.angle_gamma   90.00
#
_symmetry.space_group_name_H-M   'P 1'
#
loop_
_entity.id
_entity.type
_entity.pdbx_description
1 polymer ?
#
loop_
_entity_poly.entity_id
_entity_poly.type
_entity_poly.pdbx_seq_one_letter_code
_entity_poly.pdbx_strand_id
1 'polypeptide(L)'
;MKLSRRGWNNILILSILAFIAVINAPSVLRKHFGLGETNTLPYVISPNEKPSALHFAQWSLENVDNEWNSTRQLSIDPLQAALRWTELTGTQVDSDTYDKLKGNLPPARTLEVWYVGVEEPERITFYQTPSFWLLQNWEGDWVAVSVEKKYLFPFI
;
A
#
# COMPACT_ATOMS: atom_id res chain seq x y z
N MET A 1 -43.83 -29.64 -16.92
CA MET A 1 -44.28 -28.96 -15.68
C MET A 1 -44.21 -27.45 -15.90
N LYS A 2 -45.33 -26.72 -15.90
CA LYS A 2 -45.34 -25.26 -16.04
C LYS A 2 -45.03 -24.66 -14.67
N LEU A 3 -43.83 -24.09 -14.48
CA LEU A 3 -43.52 -23.38 -13.25
C LEU A 3 -44.47 -22.18 -13.09
N SER A 4 -45.14 -22.09 -11.94
CA SER A 4 -45.95 -20.93 -11.54
C SER A 4 -45.12 -19.65 -11.54
N ARG A 5 -45.73 -18.49 -11.81
CA ARG A 5 -45.10 -17.15 -11.77
C ARG A 5 -44.23 -16.92 -10.51
N ARG A 6 -44.62 -17.52 -9.37
CA ARG A 6 -43.84 -17.47 -8.12
C ARG A 6 -42.53 -18.27 -8.17
N GLY A 7 -42.50 -19.41 -8.86
CA GLY A 7 -41.29 -20.21 -9.06
C GLY A 7 -40.27 -19.52 -9.97
N TRP A 8 -40.74 -18.77 -10.97
CA TRP A 8 -39.88 -17.95 -11.82
C TRP A 8 -39.23 -16.79 -11.07
N ASN A 9 -39.93 -16.15 -10.12
CA ASN A 9 -39.31 -15.14 -9.26
C ASN A 9 -38.21 -15.71 -8.38
N ASN A 10 -38.42 -16.90 -7.79
CA ASN A 10 -37.39 -17.55 -6.99
C ASN A 10 -36.17 -17.93 -7.83
N ILE A 11 -36.37 -18.40 -9.06
CA ILE A 11 -35.27 -18.68 -10.00
C ILE A 11 -34.53 -17.40 -10.37
N LEU A 12 -35.25 -16.30 -10.60
CA LEU A 12 -34.65 -15.01 -10.96
C LEU A 12 -33.82 -14.46 -9.79
N ILE A 13 -34.33 -14.54 -8.56
CA ILE A 13 -33.57 -14.18 -7.34
C ILE A 13 -32.34 -15.07 -7.18
N LEU A 14 -32.48 -16.38 -7.39
CA LEU A 14 -31.38 -17.34 -7.25
C LEU A 14 -30.30 -17.14 -8.32
N SER A 15 -30.69 -16.78 -9.55
CA SER A 15 -29.77 -16.40 -10.61
C SER A 15 -29.07 -15.07 -10.34
N ILE A 16 -29.77 -14.08 -9.78
CA ILE A 16 -29.15 -12.80 -9.38
C ILE A 16 -28.16 -13.03 -8.25
N LEU A 17 -28.50 -13.81 -7.22
CA LEU A 17 -27.60 -14.14 -6.12
C LEU A 17 -26.38 -14.92 -6.60
N ALA A 18 -26.56 -15.90 -7.50
CA ALA A 18 -25.45 -16.62 -8.11
C ALA A 18 -24.56 -15.69 -8.97
N PHE A 19 -25.16 -14.73 -9.67
CA PHE A 19 -24.42 -13.74 -10.48
C PHE A 19 -23.64 -12.75 -9.62
N ILE A 20 -24.24 -12.23 -8.54
CA ILE A 20 -23.55 -11.39 -7.53
C ILE A 20 -22.41 -12.17 -6.88
N ALA A 21 -22.64 -13.45 -6.56
CA ALA A 21 -21.61 -14.32 -6.01
C ALA A 21 -20.47 -14.54 -7.01
N VAL A 22 -20.74 -14.79 -8.30
CA VAL A 22 -19.68 -14.96 -9.33
C VAL A 22 -18.90 -13.67 -9.57
N ILE A 23 -19.54 -12.50 -9.48
CA ILE A 23 -18.87 -11.20 -9.63
C ILE A 23 -18.01 -10.85 -8.39
N ASN A 24 -18.46 -11.18 -7.17
CA ASN A 24 -17.72 -10.91 -5.92
C ASN A 24 -16.79 -12.06 -5.48
N ALA A 25 -16.95 -13.27 -6.01
CA ALA A 25 -16.10 -14.43 -5.71
C ALA A 25 -14.60 -14.26 -6.04
N PRO A 26 -14.17 -13.49 -7.06
CA PRO A 26 -12.76 -13.41 -7.41
C PRO A 26 -11.92 -12.78 -6.29
N SER A 27 -12.46 -11.85 -5.50
CA SER A 27 -11.70 -11.19 -4.43
C SER A 27 -11.60 -12.06 -3.17
N VAL A 28 -12.67 -12.78 -2.81
CA VAL A 28 -12.72 -13.58 -1.57
C VAL A 28 -12.02 -14.94 -1.73
N LEU A 29 -12.14 -15.58 -2.90
CA LEU A 29 -11.49 -16.86 -3.16
C LEU A 29 -9.98 -16.73 -3.35
N ARG A 30 -9.48 -15.60 -3.88
CA ARG A 30 -8.02 -15.36 -4.03
C ARG A 30 -7.30 -15.34 -2.68
N LYS A 31 -7.88 -14.69 -1.67
CA LYS A 31 -7.28 -14.58 -0.33
C LYS A 31 -7.26 -15.92 0.43
N HIS A 32 -8.18 -16.84 0.12
CA HIS A 32 -8.32 -18.12 0.82
C HIS A 32 -7.67 -19.32 0.12
N PHE A 33 -7.48 -19.29 -1.21
CA PHE A 33 -7.04 -20.47 -1.96
C PHE A 33 -5.63 -20.38 -2.57
N GLY A 34 -4.90 -19.27 -2.39
CA GLY A 34 -3.52 -19.15 -2.90
C GLY A 34 -3.40 -19.43 -4.41
N LEU A 35 -4.49 -19.26 -5.15
CA LEU A 35 -4.56 -19.55 -6.59
C LEU A 35 -3.96 -18.37 -7.34
N GLY A 36 -2.64 -18.46 -7.51
CA GLY A 36 -1.85 -17.55 -8.32
C GLY A 36 -1.54 -16.25 -7.58
N GLU A 37 -0.44 -16.26 -6.83
CA GLU A 37 0.36 -15.05 -6.68
C GLU A 37 0.66 -14.56 -8.11
N THR A 38 -0.10 -13.58 -8.60
CA THR A 38 0.55 -12.60 -9.46
C THR A 38 1.74 -12.13 -8.62
N ASN A 39 2.96 -12.28 -9.13
CA ASN A 39 4.21 -11.78 -8.53
C ASN A 39 4.18 -10.23 -8.43
N THR A 40 3.13 -9.67 -7.87
CA THR A 40 2.92 -8.26 -7.60
C THR A 40 3.51 -8.03 -6.23
N LEU A 41 4.69 -7.44 -6.22
CA LEU A 41 5.36 -7.01 -5.01
C LEU A 41 4.40 -6.11 -4.21
N PRO A 42 4.24 -6.31 -2.88
CA PRO A 42 3.40 -5.45 -2.07
C PRO A 42 3.86 -3.99 -2.15
N TYR A 43 2.88 -3.09 -2.23
CA TYR A 43 3.11 -1.65 -2.10
C TYR A 43 3.36 -1.30 -0.64
N VAL A 44 4.22 -0.30 -0.41
CA VAL A 44 4.47 0.26 0.92
C VAL A 44 3.31 1.15 1.34
N ILE A 45 2.89 2.05 0.46
CA ILE A 45 1.76 2.98 0.65
C ILE A 45 0.54 2.40 -0.06
N SER A 46 -0.66 2.59 0.49
CA SER A 46 -1.91 2.15 -0.16
C SER A 46 -2.01 2.67 -1.62
N PRO A 47 -2.11 1.78 -2.62
CA PRO A 47 -2.26 2.18 -4.03
C PRO A 47 -3.70 2.57 -4.38
N ASN A 48 -4.64 2.34 -3.46
CA ASN A 48 -6.07 2.55 -3.68
C ASN A 48 -6.53 3.97 -3.30
N GLU A 49 -5.68 4.69 -2.57
CA GLU A 49 -5.96 6.03 -2.07
C GLU A 49 -5.00 7.02 -2.69
N LYS A 50 -5.43 8.27 -2.88
CA LYS A 50 -4.61 9.32 -3.47
C LYS A 50 -3.95 10.13 -2.35
N PRO A 51 -2.62 10.05 -2.17
CA PRO A 51 -1.95 10.83 -1.14
C PRO A 51 -2.05 12.32 -1.42
N SER A 52 -2.37 13.09 -0.39
CA SER A 52 -2.31 14.55 -0.37
C SER A 52 -1.03 15.06 0.28
N ALA A 53 -0.47 14.31 1.24
CA ALA A 53 0.80 14.69 1.88
C ALA A 53 1.57 13.48 2.41
N LEU A 54 2.90 13.63 2.46
CA LEU A 54 3.85 12.71 3.06
C LEU A 54 4.65 13.47 4.10
N HIS A 55 4.37 13.25 5.39
CA HIS A 55 5.04 13.92 6.49
C HIS A 55 6.10 13.00 7.12
N PHE A 56 7.34 13.46 7.09
CA PHE A 56 8.45 12.87 7.81
C PHE A 56 8.77 13.71 9.04
N ALA A 57 9.58 13.17 9.94
CA ALA A 57 9.94 13.85 11.19
C ALA A 57 10.55 15.26 11.03
N GLN A 58 11.17 15.59 9.90
CA GLN A 58 11.88 16.87 9.69
C GLN A 58 11.54 17.60 8.39
N TRP A 59 10.72 17.00 7.54
CA TRP A 59 10.37 17.55 6.23
C TRP A 59 9.10 16.87 5.72
N SER A 60 8.48 17.46 4.72
CA SER A 60 7.23 16.99 4.14
C SER A 60 7.24 17.17 2.62
N LEU A 61 6.38 16.39 1.97
CA LEU A 61 5.88 16.61 0.63
C LEU A 61 4.39 16.85 0.74
N GLU A 62 3.89 17.94 0.18
CA GLU A 62 2.47 18.31 0.29
C GLU A 62 1.95 18.71 -1.09
N ASN A 63 0.79 18.18 -1.46
CA ASN A 63 0.07 18.58 -2.65
C ASN A 63 -0.87 19.75 -2.29
N VAL A 64 -0.49 20.95 -2.70
CA VAL A 64 -1.27 22.17 -2.51
C VAL A 64 -1.67 22.67 -3.89
N ASP A 65 -2.96 22.88 -4.13
CA ASP A 65 -3.50 23.34 -5.42
C ASP A 65 -3.02 22.54 -6.65
N ASN A 66 -2.96 21.20 -6.51
CA ASN A 66 -2.44 20.26 -7.51
C ASN A 66 -0.93 20.32 -7.78
N GLU A 67 -0.17 21.09 -6.99
CA GLU A 67 1.29 21.16 -7.08
C GLU A 67 1.94 20.52 -5.85
N TRP A 68 2.85 19.57 -6.08
CA TRP A 68 3.64 19.01 -5.00
C TRP A 68 4.75 19.98 -4.61
N ASN A 69 4.81 20.28 -3.32
CA ASN A 69 5.79 21.16 -2.71
C ASN A 69 6.55 20.39 -1.64
N SER A 70 7.78 20.83 -1.34
CA SER A 70 8.56 20.28 -0.23
C SER A 70 9.01 21.36 0.73
N THR A 71 8.96 21.08 2.02
CA THR A 71 9.51 21.95 3.06
C THR A 71 11.04 21.91 3.11
N ARG A 72 11.69 21.01 2.35
CA ARG A 72 13.14 20.91 2.21
C ARG A 72 13.54 21.04 0.74
N GLN A 73 14.70 21.66 0.48
CA GLN A 73 15.27 21.69 -0.87
C GLN A 73 15.63 20.28 -1.34
N LEU A 74 15.06 19.87 -2.46
CA LEU A 74 15.33 18.58 -3.10
C LEU A 74 16.24 18.77 -4.32
N SER A 75 16.95 17.70 -4.70
CA SER A 75 17.71 17.60 -5.95
C SER A 75 16.86 17.22 -7.17
N ILE A 76 15.60 16.85 -6.94
CA ILE A 76 14.62 16.50 -7.96
C ILE A 76 13.32 17.26 -7.70
N ASP A 77 12.42 17.21 -8.67
CA ASP A 77 11.07 17.75 -8.54
C ASP A 77 10.28 17.08 -7.39
N PRO A 78 9.55 17.83 -6.54
CA PRO A 78 8.78 17.25 -5.43
C PRO A 78 7.70 16.25 -5.85
N LEU A 79 7.06 16.40 -7.03
CA LEU A 79 6.12 15.40 -7.54
C LEU A 79 6.86 14.08 -7.83
N GLN A 80 8.05 14.15 -8.41
CA GLN A 80 8.87 12.94 -8.64
C GLN A 80 9.26 12.27 -7.31
N ALA A 81 9.59 13.06 -6.28
CA ALA A 81 9.87 12.52 -4.95
C ALA A 81 8.64 11.83 -4.34
N ALA A 82 7.45 12.43 -4.46
CA ALA A 82 6.21 11.84 -3.98
C ALA A 82 5.89 10.54 -4.73
N LEU A 83 5.99 10.53 -6.07
CA LEU A 83 5.73 9.34 -6.89
C LEU A 83 6.63 8.16 -6.50
N ARG A 84 7.91 8.40 -6.23
CA ARG A 84 8.84 7.34 -5.78
C ARG A 84 8.39 6.67 -4.49
N TRP A 85 7.74 7.39 -3.59
CA TRP A 85 7.18 6.84 -2.37
C TRP A 85 5.87 6.11 -2.62
N THR A 86 4.97 6.66 -3.44
CA THR A 86 3.66 6.06 -3.71
C THR A 86 3.73 4.82 -4.59
N GLU A 87 4.71 4.74 -5.48
CA GLU A 87 4.95 3.58 -6.35
C GLU A 87 5.90 2.55 -5.71
N LEU A 88 6.32 2.79 -4.47
CA LEU A 88 7.32 1.96 -3.81
C LEU A 88 6.75 0.56 -3.53
N THR A 89 7.40 -0.44 -4.11
CA THR A 89 7.10 -1.85 -3.88
C THR A 89 8.34 -2.59 -3.39
N GLY A 90 8.15 -3.72 -2.72
CA GLY A 90 9.26 -4.51 -2.22
C GLY A 90 8.90 -5.96 -1.95
N THR A 91 9.87 -6.72 -1.47
CA THR A 91 9.69 -8.13 -1.15
C THR A 91 9.09 -8.28 0.25
N GLN A 92 8.03 -9.06 0.39
CA GLN A 92 7.47 -9.35 1.70
C GLN A 92 8.49 -10.09 2.59
N VAL A 93 8.52 -9.71 3.87
CA VAL A 93 9.39 -10.29 4.89
C VAL A 93 8.50 -11.00 5.90
N ASP A 94 8.65 -12.31 6.01
CA ASP A 94 7.92 -13.11 7.00
C ASP A 94 8.39 -12.85 8.44
N SER A 95 7.60 -13.34 9.41
CA SER A 95 7.89 -13.14 10.84
C SER A 95 9.22 -13.74 11.27
N ASP A 96 9.58 -14.93 10.75
CA ASP A 96 10.82 -15.61 11.08
C ASP A 96 12.05 -14.82 10.62
N THR A 97 11.95 -14.18 9.45
CA THR A 97 13.01 -13.32 8.90
C THR A 97 13.06 -12.00 9.66
N TYR A 98 11.91 -11.39 9.95
CA TYR A 98 11.85 -10.18 10.78
C TYR A 98 12.49 -10.41 12.16
N ASP A 99 12.21 -11.53 12.82
CA ASP A 99 12.74 -11.86 14.14
C ASP A 99 14.25 -12.01 14.16
N LYS A 100 14.85 -12.46 13.05
CA LYS A 100 16.31 -12.50 12.88
C LYS A 100 16.91 -11.11 12.66
N LEU A 101 16.16 -10.20 12.04
CA LEU A 101 16.61 -8.85 11.71
C LEU A 101 16.46 -7.87 12.89
N LYS A 102 15.39 -7.98 13.68
CA LYS A 102 14.97 -6.96 14.67
C LYS A 102 16.07 -6.53 15.65
N GLY A 103 16.95 -7.45 16.05
CA GLY A 103 18.04 -7.17 16.98
C GLY A 103 19.13 -6.23 16.42
N ASN A 104 19.21 -6.09 15.10
CA ASN A 104 20.19 -5.26 14.40
C ASN A 104 19.56 -4.07 13.67
N LEU A 105 18.26 -3.85 13.85
CA LEU A 105 17.58 -2.73 13.18
C LEU A 105 18.03 -1.40 13.82
N PRO A 106 18.27 -0.36 12.99
CA PRO A 106 18.50 0.99 13.48
C PRO A 106 17.24 1.55 14.17
N PRO A 107 17.30 2.76 14.76
CA PRO A 107 16.10 3.41 15.27
C PRO A 107 15.01 3.52 14.21
N ALA A 108 13.78 3.17 14.59
CA ALA A 108 12.61 3.28 13.75
C ALA A 108 12.35 4.74 13.35
N ARG A 109 11.85 4.94 12.14
CA ARG A 109 11.34 6.22 11.65
C ARG A 109 9.91 6.04 11.19
N THR A 110 9.18 7.15 11.15
CA THR A 110 7.77 7.16 10.77
C THR A 110 7.57 8.11 9.60
N LEU A 111 6.76 7.66 8.65
CA LEU A 111 6.16 8.44 7.58
C LEU A 111 4.65 8.45 7.84
N GLU A 112 4.07 9.64 7.94
CA GLU A 112 2.62 9.83 7.97
C GLU A 112 2.13 10.18 6.57
N VAL A 113 1.28 9.33 6.00
CA VAL A 113 0.67 9.51 4.69
C VAL A 113 -0.76 10.01 4.89
N TRP A 114 -1.03 11.23 4.42
CA TRP A 114 -2.36 11.80 4.41
C TRP A 114 -3.00 11.58 3.06
N TYR A 115 -4.30 11.28 3.07
CA TYR A 115 -5.08 11.04 1.86
C TYR A 115 -6.21 12.04 1.73
N VAL A 116 -6.65 12.26 0.50
CA VAL A 116 -7.80 13.12 0.24
C VAL A 116 -9.07 12.49 0.81
N GLY A 117 -9.71 13.17 1.77
CA GLY A 117 -10.98 12.74 2.35
C GLY A 117 -10.87 11.69 3.46
N VAL A 118 -9.65 11.43 3.97
CA VAL A 118 -9.41 10.56 5.12
C VAL A 118 -8.98 11.42 6.32
N GLU A 119 -9.60 11.23 7.47
CA GLU A 119 -9.36 12.06 8.66
C GLU A 119 -8.05 11.73 9.38
N GLU A 120 -7.63 10.46 9.36
CA GLU A 120 -6.41 10.01 10.02
C GLU A 120 -5.32 9.63 9.00
N PRO A 121 -4.05 9.97 9.26
CA PRO A 121 -2.97 9.55 8.40
C PRO A 121 -2.65 8.07 8.60
N GLU A 122 -2.25 7.42 7.52
CA GLU A 122 -1.61 6.13 7.57
C GLU A 122 -0.17 6.28 8.07
N ARG A 123 0.25 5.45 9.02
CA ARG A 123 1.58 5.50 9.63
C ARG A 123 2.43 4.36 9.13
N ILE A 124 3.38 4.66 8.26
CA ILE A 124 4.39 3.73 7.77
C ILE A 124 5.62 3.81 8.68
N THR A 125 5.96 2.69 9.32
CA THR A 125 7.21 2.58 10.10
C THR A 125 8.30 2.04 9.19
N PHE A 126 9.49 2.65 9.20
CA PHE A 126 10.61 2.19 8.39
C PHE A 126 11.97 2.26 9.09
N TYR A 127 12.85 1.37 8.66
CA TYR A 127 14.22 1.22 9.13
C TYR A 127 15.18 1.36 7.95
N GLN A 128 16.18 2.22 8.12
CA GLN A 128 17.20 2.48 7.11
C GLN A 128 18.47 1.67 7.40
N THR A 129 18.60 0.48 6.82
CA THR A 129 19.83 -0.31 6.96
C THR A 129 20.90 0.15 5.95
N PRO A 130 22.15 -0.36 6.03
CA PRO A 130 23.16 -0.10 5.01
C PRO A 130 22.82 -0.66 3.62
N SER A 131 22.08 -1.78 3.56
CA SER A 131 21.88 -2.55 2.32
C SER A 131 20.47 -2.45 1.75
N PHE A 132 19.46 -2.28 2.60
CA PHE A 132 18.05 -2.21 2.23
C PHE A 132 17.23 -1.38 3.22
N TRP A 133 16.00 -1.08 2.85
CA TRP A 133 15.00 -0.49 3.72
C TRP A 133 14.03 -1.56 4.17
N LEU A 134 13.69 -1.58 5.45
CA LEU A 134 12.62 -2.43 5.97
C LEU A 134 11.45 -1.52 6.37
N LEU A 135 10.28 -1.71 5.76
CA LEU A 135 9.11 -0.87 5.97
C LEU A 135 7.94 -1.74 6.40
N GLN A 136 7.13 -1.27 7.34
CA GLN A 136 5.82 -1.83 7.59
C GLN A 136 4.85 -1.12 6.67
N ASN A 137 4.25 -1.85 5.73
CA ASN A 137 3.33 -1.27 4.76
C ASN A 137 1.96 -0.93 5.39
N TRP A 138 1.09 -0.38 4.55
CA TRP A 138 -0.30 -0.04 4.90
C TRP A 138 -1.17 -1.21 5.39
N GLU A 139 -0.85 -2.45 4.99
CA GLU A 139 -1.54 -3.67 5.46
C GLU A 139 -0.97 -4.21 6.79
N GLY A 140 0.11 -3.61 7.29
CA GLY A 140 0.81 -4.03 8.51
C GLY A 140 1.90 -5.08 8.28
N ASP A 141 2.16 -5.47 7.03
CA ASP A 141 3.18 -6.43 6.64
C ASP A 141 4.57 -5.78 6.51
N TRP A 142 5.61 -6.54 6.83
CA TRP A 142 6.98 -6.10 6.63
C TRP A 142 7.40 -6.30 5.17
N VAL A 143 7.99 -5.25 4.60
CA VAL A 143 8.43 -5.19 3.20
C VAL A 143 9.88 -4.71 3.15
N ALA A 144 10.74 -5.48 2.49
CA ALA A 144 12.11 -5.11 2.20
C ALA A 144 12.22 -4.45 0.83
N VAL A 145 12.82 -3.26 0.78
CA VAL A 145 13.01 -2.46 -0.43
C VAL A 145 14.49 -2.16 -0.63
N SER A 146 15.01 -2.51 -1.80
CA SER A 146 16.43 -2.34 -2.15
C SER A 146 16.62 -1.19 -3.13
N VAL A 147 16.35 0.04 -2.67
CA VAL A 147 16.61 1.27 -3.43
C VAL A 147 17.71 2.10 -2.77
N GLU A 148 18.44 2.86 -3.59
CA GLU A 148 19.48 3.76 -3.10
C GLU A 148 18.90 4.78 -2.12
N LYS A 149 19.70 5.21 -1.13
CA LYS A 149 19.18 6.14 -0.11
C LYS A 149 18.71 7.47 -0.70
N LYS A 150 19.47 8.00 -1.69
CA LYS A 150 19.11 9.21 -2.44
C LYS A 150 17.86 9.06 -3.31
N TYR A 151 17.40 7.83 -3.55
CA TYR A 151 16.18 7.59 -4.31
C TYR A 151 14.96 8.06 -3.52
N LEU A 152 14.86 7.66 -2.24
CA LEU A 152 13.77 8.04 -1.33
C LEU A 152 13.98 9.39 -0.63
N PHE A 153 15.24 9.78 -0.43
CA PHE A 153 15.62 11.02 0.24
C PHE A 153 16.53 11.84 -0.67
N PRO A 154 16.00 12.57 -1.67
CA PRO A 154 16.79 13.19 -2.73
C PRO A 154 17.46 14.51 -2.28
N PHE A 155 18.11 14.51 -1.13
CA PHE A 155 18.80 15.66 -0.53
C PHE A 155 19.95 15.24 0.41
N ILE A 156 20.22 13.94 0.52
CA ILE A 156 21.32 13.38 1.31
C ILE A 156 22.52 13.04 0.43
#